data_AF-A0A7S0R8Z4-F1
#
_entry.id   AF-A0A7S0R8Z4-F1
#
_cell.length_a   1.000
_cell.length_b   1.000
_cell.length_c   1.000
_cell.angle_alpha   90.00
_cell.angle_beta   90.00
_cell.angle_gamma   90.00
#
_symmetry.space_group_name_H-M   'P 1'
#
loop_
_entity.id
_entity.type
_entity.pdbx_description
1 polymer ?
#
loop_
_entity_poly.entity_id
_entity_poly.type
_entity_poly.pdbx_seq_one_letter_code
_entity_poly.pdbx_strand_id
1 'polypeptide(L)'
;MSAVLEAREHPTRGRGLYTTRHVKGGDVVLSEAPLLLIAAHSMKDVTCANCLRHMQPPAGGHPCSTCQQAVFCSPECMQAATSTPWVHGPAVCRSYAALAAA
;
A
#
# COMPACT_ATOMS: atom_id res chain seq x y z
N MET A 1 -8.09 24.32 7.81
CA MET A 1 -6.70 23.96 7.43
C MET A 1 -6.45 24.54 6.05
N SER A 2 -5.52 25.49 5.90
CA SER A 2 -5.09 25.95 4.57
C SER A 2 -4.26 24.84 3.93
N ALA A 3 -4.67 24.33 2.77
CA ALA A 3 -3.97 23.23 2.10
C ALA A 3 -2.58 23.70 1.65
N VAL A 4 -1.53 22.94 1.97
CA VAL A 4 -0.13 23.25 1.57
C VAL A 4 0.01 23.22 0.04
N LEU A 5 -0.84 22.45 -0.63
CA LEU A 5 -0.84 22.26 -2.07
C LEU A 5 -2.16 22.70 -2.69
N GLU A 6 -2.10 23.22 -3.91
CA GLU A 6 -3.23 23.50 -4.79
C GLU A 6 -3.00 22.86 -6.16
N ALA A 7 -4.07 22.38 -6.81
CA ALA A 7 -4.02 21.87 -8.17
C ALA A 7 -4.23 23.00 -9.18
N ARG A 8 -3.34 23.13 -10.17
CA ARG A 8 -3.37 24.18 -11.21
C ARG A 8 -2.91 23.64 -12.55
N GLU A 9 -3.34 24.27 -13.65
CA GLU A 9 -2.81 23.98 -14.98
C GLU A 9 -1.41 24.59 -15.17
N HIS A 10 -0.47 23.77 -15.63
CA HIS A 10 0.86 24.18 -16.05
C HIS A 10 0.89 24.35 -17.58
N PRO A 11 1.44 25.45 -18.11
CA PRO A 11 1.37 25.79 -19.54
C PRO A 11 1.79 24.68 -20.52
N THR A 12 2.75 23.84 -20.13
CA THR A 12 3.29 22.75 -20.98
C THR A 12 3.18 21.35 -20.36
N ARG A 13 2.56 21.20 -19.17
CA ARG A 13 2.54 19.93 -18.43
C ARG A 13 1.13 19.48 -17.98
N GLY A 14 0.09 20.25 -18.33
CA GLY A 14 -1.26 20.01 -17.84
C GLY A 14 -1.36 20.22 -16.33
N ARG A 15 -2.21 19.47 -15.64
CA ARG A 15 -2.44 19.62 -14.19
C ARG A 15 -1.21 19.28 -13.35
N GLY A 16 -0.84 20.18 -12.45
CA GLY A 16 0.21 20.01 -11.44
C GLY A 16 -0.21 20.47 -10.06
N LEU A 17 0.56 20.08 -9.04
CA LEU A 17 0.41 20.53 -7.65
C LEU A 17 1.43 21.64 -7.36
N TYR A 18 0.96 22.74 -6.78
CA TYR A 18 1.75 23.92 -6.45
C TYR A 18 1.63 24.22 -4.96
N THR A 19 2.71 24.70 -4.35
CA THR A 19 2.69 25.09 -2.93
C THR A 19 1.98 26.43 -2.74
N THR A 20 1.04 26.52 -1.79
CA THR A 20 0.31 27.77 -1.46
C THR A 20 1.05 28.66 -0.45
N ARG A 21 2.16 28.15 0.11
CA ARG A 21 3.02 28.83 1.07
C ARG A 21 4.47 28.39 0.87
N HIS A 22 5.41 29.08 1.53
CA HIS A 22 6.79 28.61 1.62
C HIS A 22 6.86 27.28 2.39
N VAL A 23 7.67 26.33 1.89
CA VAL A 23 7.90 24.99 2.44
C VAL A 23 9.38 24.86 2.78
N LYS A 24 9.68 24.42 4.00
CA LYS A 24 11.05 24.22 4.47
C LYS A 24 11.46 22.75 4.36
N GLY A 25 12.77 22.48 4.36
CA GLY A 25 13.28 21.11 4.41
C GLY A 25 12.72 20.37 5.64
N GLY A 26 12.09 19.21 5.41
CA GLY A 26 11.43 18.41 6.45
C GLY A 26 9.92 18.62 6.58
N ASP A 27 9.33 19.62 5.92
CA ASP A 27 7.88 19.82 5.91
C ASP A 27 7.16 18.67 5.18
N VAL A 28 6.10 18.15 5.79
CA VAL A 28 5.16 17.25 5.10
C VAL A 28 4.23 18.09 4.22
N VAL A 29 4.37 17.94 2.91
CA VAL A 29 3.55 18.67 1.92
C VAL A 29 2.27 17.91 1.53
N LEU A 30 2.30 16.58 1.62
CA LEU A 30 1.19 15.69 1.31
C LEU A 30 1.33 14.40 2.13
N SER A 31 0.22 13.90 2.66
CA SER A 31 0.11 12.57 3.25
C SER A 31 -1.24 12.01 2.84
N GLU A 32 -1.23 10.87 2.16
CA GLU A 32 -2.44 10.24 1.62
C GLU A 32 -2.36 8.73 1.82
N ALA A 33 -3.51 8.09 2.03
CA ALA A 33 -3.61 6.64 2.02
C ALA A 33 -3.61 6.15 0.56
N PRO A 34 -2.94 5.01 0.26
CA PRO A 34 -2.96 4.46 -1.09
C PRO A 34 -4.37 4.01 -1.47
N LEU A 35 -4.71 4.11 -2.77
CA LEU A 35 -5.94 3.54 -3.30
C LEU A 35 -5.89 2.00 -3.33
N LEU A 36 -4.71 1.44 -3.58
CA LEU A 36 -4.42 0.01 -3.53
C LEU A 36 -2.94 -0.17 -3.18
N LEU A 37 -2.64 -1.02 -2.20
CA LEU A 37 -1.29 -1.36 -1.79
C LEU A 37 -1.12 -2.88 -1.80
N ILE A 38 -0.26 -3.37 -2.69
CA ILE A 38 0.01 -4.79 -2.86
C ILE A 38 1.50 -5.05 -3.04
N ALA A 39 1.96 -6.21 -2.57
CA ALA A 39 3.31 -6.67 -2.89
C ALA A 39 3.39 -7.09 -4.37
N ALA A 40 4.53 -6.83 -5.00
CA ALA A 40 4.79 -7.37 -6.34
C ALA A 40 4.77 -8.90 -6.30
N HIS A 41 4.20 -9.55 -7.33
CA HIS A 41 4.04 -11.00 -7.36
C HIS A 41 5.37 -11.75 -7.17
N SER A 42 6.48 -11.25 -7.73
CA SER A 42 7.82 -11.82 -7.56
C SER A 42 8.37 -11.74 -6.14
N MET A 43 7.80 -10.88 -5.30
CA MET A 43 8.23 -10.62 -3.92
C MET A 43 7.18 -11.06 -2.89
N LYS A 44 6.09 -11.70 -3.35
CA LYS A 44 4.90 -12.00 -2.53
C LYS A 44 5.18 -12.89 -1.34
N ASP A 45 6.22 -13.72 -1.39
CA ASP A 45 6.56 -14.67 -0.32
C ASP A 45 7.55 -14.09 0.71
N VAL A 46 8.17 -12.95 0.39
CA VAL A 46 9.20 -12.30 1.22
C VAL A 46 8.84 -10.87 1.59
N THR A 47 7.61 -10.42 1.33
CA THR A 47 7.15 -9.06 1.63
C THR A 47 5.84 -9.11 2.39
N CYS A 48 5.81 -8.49 3.59
CA CYS A 48 4.58 -8.39 4.36
C CYS A 48 3.51 -7.63 3.56
N ALA A 49 2.37 -8.25 3.31
CA ALA A 49 1.29 -7.68 2.53
C ALA A 49 0.56 -6.50 3.23
N ASN A 50 0.92 -6.18 4.48
CA ASN A 50 0.40 -5.01 5.21
C ASN A 50 1.38 -3.82 5.21
N CYS A 51 2.58 -4.04 5.74
CA CYS A 51 3.54 -2.98 6.02
C CYS A 51 4.71 -2.91 5.03
N LEU A 52 4.70 -3.78 4.00
CA LEU A 52 5.74 -3.92 2.98
C LEU A 52 7.15 -4.21 3.51
N ARG A 53 7.27 -4.60 4.77
CA ARG A 53 8.55 -5.04 5.34
C ARG A 53 9.04 -6.28 4.59
N HIS A 54 10.26 -6.20 4.07
CA HIS A 54 10.97 -7.36 3.54
C HIS A 54 11.32 -8.33 4.67
N MET A 55 11.01 -9.60 4.48
CA MET A 55 11.26 -10.70 5.42
C MET A 55 12.41 -11.54 4.87
N GLN A 56 13.49 -11.64 5.64
CA GLN A 56 14.64 -12.47 5.28
C GLN A 56 14.28 -13.95 5.47
N PRO A 57 14.49 -14.84 4.48
CA PRO A 57 14.37 -16.27 4.72
C PRO A 57 15.31 -16.72 5.85
N PRO A 58 14.93 -17.67 6.71
CA PRO A 58 13.70 -18.45 6.70
C PRO A 58 12.56 -17.83 7.53
N ALA A 59 12.60 -16.52 7.82
CA ALA A 59 11.67 -15.88 8.75
C ALA A 59 10.22 -16.24 8.42
N GLY A 60 9.55 -16.86 9.40
CA GLY A 60 8.19 -17.36 9.31
C GLY A 60 7.20 -16.22 9.05
N GLY A 61 6.90 -16.00 7.78
CA GLY A 61 5.72 -15.26 7.39
C GLY A 61 4.48 -16.08 7.74
N HIS A 62 3.42 -15.41 8.16
CA HIS A 62 2.10 -16.00 8.32
C HIS A 62 1.39 -15.94 6.97
N PRO A 63 1.24 -17.03 6.21
CA PRO A 63 0.53 -17.00 4.94
C PRO A 63 -0.96 -16.76 5.18
N CYS A 64 -1.60 -16.05 4.25
CA CYS A 64 -3.06 -15.93 4.23
C CYS A 64 -3.68 -17.30 3.97
N SER A 65 -4.48 -17.80 4.91
CA SER A 65 -5.14 -19.11 4.80
C SER A 65 -6.22 -19.17 3.72
N THR A 66 -6.74 -18.02 3.27
CA THR A 66 -7.80 -17.95 2.26
C THR A 66 -7.26 -17.96 0.83
N CYS A 67 -6.33 -17.05 0.50
CA CYS A 67 -5.81 -16.95 -0.88
C CYS A 67 -4.48 -17.66 -1.10
N GLN A 68 -3.68 -17.89 -0.04
CA GLN A 68 -2.31 -18.41 -0.13
C GLN A 68 -1.36 -17.61 -1.04
N GLN A 69 -1.73 -16.36 -1.41
CA GLN A 69 -0.94 -15.48 -2.27
C GLN A 69 -0.33 -14.28 -1.52
N ALA A 70 -0.46 -14.24 -0.19
CA ALA A 70 0.02 -13.15 0.65
C ALA A 70 0.60 -13.71 1.94
N VAL A 71 1.62 -13.05 2.47
CA VAL A 71 2.27 -13.37 3.75
C VAL A 71 2.32 -12.14 4.64
N PHE A 72 2.34 -12.35 5.95
CA PHE A 72 2.39 -11.28 6.95
C PHE A 72 3.53 -11.51 7.94
N CYS A 73 4.18 -10.44 8.37
CA CYS A 73 5.24 -10.55 9.38
C CYS A 73 4.72 -10.80 10.80
N SER A 74 3.42 -10.62 11.04
CA SER A 74 2.78 -10.89 12.33
C SER A 74 1.25 -11.04 12.19
N PRO A 75 0.57 -11.63 13.19
CA PRO A 75 -0.89 -11.69 13.23
C PRO A 75 -1.56 -10.31 13.22
N GLU A 76 -0.94 -9.30 13.84
CA GLU A 76 -1.47 -7.93 13.87
C GLU A 76 -1.43 -7.30 12.48
N CYS A 77 -0.37 -7.55 11.70
CA CYS A 77 -0.31 -7.12 10.31
C CYS A 77 -1.37 -7.83 9.45
N MET A 78 -1.63 -9.11 9.70
CA MET A 78 -2.72 -9.83 9.02
C MET A 78 -4.07 -9.20 9.35
N GLN A 79 -4.37 -8.98 10.63
CA GLN A 79 -5.62 -8.37 11.08
C GLN A 79 -5.82 -6.97 10.48
N ALA A 80 -4.81 -6.10 10.61
CA ALA A 80 -4.85 -4.75 10.06
C ALA A 80 -5.07 -4.73 8.54
N ALA A 81 -4.42 -5.64 7.81
CA ALA A 81 -4.60 -5.74 6.37
C ALA A 81 -6.01 -6.22 6.01
N THR A 82 -6.56 -7.20 6.73
CA THR A 82 -7.93 -7.69 6.49
C THR A 82 -9.01 -6.65 6.81
N SER A 83 -8.76 -5.74 7.76
CA SER A 83 -9.65 -4.62 8.08
C SER A 83 -9.48 -3.40 7.16
N THR A 84 -8.47 -3.39 6.28
CA THR A 84 -8.17 -2.24 5.42
C THR A 84 -8.53 -2.54 3.96
N PRO A 85 -9.57 -1.90 3.40
CA PRO A 85 -10.10 -2.25 2.07
C PRO A 85 -9.07 -2.20 0.93
N TRP A 86 -8.13 -1.25 0.99
CA TRP A 86 -7.13 -1.00 -0.05
C TRP A 86 -5.82 -1.76 0.13
N VAL A 87 -5.72 -2.67 1.10
CA VAL A 87 -4.50 -3.47 1.35
C VAL A 87 -4.76 -4.94 1.05
N HIS A 88 -5.11 -5.74 2.07
CA HIS A 88 -5.51 -7.15 1.92
C HIS A 88 -6.92 -7.40 2.45
N GLY A 89 -7.80 -6.42 2.24
CA GLY A 89 -9.21 -6.53 2.59
C GLY A 89 -9.92 -7.65 1.81
N PRO A 90 -11.18 -7.96 2.16
CA PRO A 90 -11.88 -9.12 1.61
C PRO A 90 -11.99 -9.14 0.09
N ALA A 91 -12.13 -7.97 -0.56
CA ALA A 91 -12.19 -7.86 -2.01
C ALA A 91 -10.85 -8.26 -2.65
N VAL A 92 -9.73 -7.70 -2.18
CA VAL A 92 -8.38 -7.99 -2.69
C VAL A 92 -8.02 -9.46 -2.46
N CYS A 93 -8.30 -9.99 -1.26
CA CYS A 93 -8.04 -11.40 -0.95
C CYS A 93 -8.79 -12.35 -1.89
N ARG A 94 -10.07 -12.09 -2.18
CA ARG A 94 -10.85 -12.91 -3.13
C ARG A 94 -10.31 -12.82 -4.55
N SER A 95 -9.87 -11.64 -5.00
CA SER A 95 -9.25 -11.48 -6.32
C SER A 95 -7.98 -12.33 -6.44
N TYR A 96 -7.14 -12.40 -5.40
CA TYR A 96 -5.97 -13.28 -5.39
C TYR A 96 -6.33 -14.77 -5.39
N ALA A 97 -7.34 -15.17 -4.61
CA ALA A 97 -7.80 -16.55 -4.62
C ALA A 97 -8.30 -16.98 -6.01
N ALA A 98 -9.01 -16.09 -6.71
CA ALA A 98 -9.47 -16.33 -8.07
C ALA A 98 -8.31 -16.45 -9.08
N LEU A 99 -7.30 -15.58 -8.99
CA LEU A 99 -6.12 -15.62 -9.86
C LEU A 99 -5.27 -16.88 -9.65
N ALA A 100 -5.21 -17.41 -8.43
CA ALA A 100 -4.46 -18.64 -8.14
C ALA A 100 -5.13 -19.91 -8.66
N ALA A 101 -6.43 -19.86 -8.95
CA ALA A 101 -7.23 -20.98 -9.45
C ALA A 101 -7.37 -20.98 -10.99
N ALA A 102 -6.88 -19.95 -11.67
CA ALA A 102 -6.88 -19.79 -13.12
C ALA A 102 -5.57 -20.29 -13.74
#